data_AF-A0A9N9C4D4-F1
#
_entry.id   AF-A0A9N9C4D4-F1
#
_cell.length_a   1.000
_cell.length_b   1.000
_cell.length_c   1.000
_cell.angle_alpha   90.00
_cell.angle_beta   90.00
_cell.angle_gamma   90.00
#
_symmetry.space_group_name_H-M   'P 1'
#
loop_
_entity.id
_entity.type
_entity.pdbx_description
1 polymer ?
#
loop_
_entity_poly.entity_id
_entity_poly.type
_entity_poly.pdbx_seq_one_letter_code
_entity_poly.pdbx_strand_id
1 'polypeptide(L)'
;MSSIVIQNKRKDSIPVENIEENEQTNKKQKNNNKTIEAYIEMKPFKLSSEVDRYAYETAFPEAKERLNFMRNLLTYYTAHVNKLDNIENLMLKKRKHHLYFKGKAFKEKTLKGPQVGATIAIQNLKKSIKELENELDSYYVSDNK
;
A
#
# COMPACT_ATOMS: atom_id res chain seq x y z
N MET A 1 -30.16 52.73 11.31
CA MET A 1 -30.40 51.38 10.76
C MET A 1 -29.19 50.54 11.06
N SER A 2 -29.37 49.56 11.94
CA SER A 2 -28.34 48.65 12.43
C SER A 2 -28.20 47.46 11.48
N SER A 3 -26.98 47.17 11.02
CA SER A 3 -26.69 45.93 10.27
C SER A 3 -25.86 45.00 11.15
N ILE A 4 -26.38 43.79 11.30
CA ILE A 4 -25.87 42.69 12.13
C ILE A 4 -24.99 41.77 11.27
N VAL A 5 -23.77 41.52 11.78
CA VAL A 5 -23.01 40.25 11.85
C VAL A 5 -22.78 39.42 10.57
N ILE A 6 -21.50 39.16 10.26
CA ILE A 6 -20.97 37.78 10.15
C ILE A 6 -19.55 37.75 10.75
N GLN A 7 -19.44 37.20 11.95
CA GLN A 7 -18.19 36.65 12.46
C GLN A 7 -17.99 35.26 11.84
N ASN A 8 -16.82 34.98 11.25
CA ASN A 8 -16.39 33.61 11.01
C ASN A 8 -15.04 33.40 11.72
N LYS A 9 -15.14 32.81 12.92
CA LYS A 9 -14.04 32.22 13.67
C LYS A 9 -13.54 30.98 12.92
N ARG A 10 -12.22 30.89 12.73
CA ARG A 10 -11.35 29.70 12.89
C ARG A 10 -9.98 29.99 12.25
N LYS A 11 -9.03 30.43 13.08
CA LYS A 11 -7.59 30.22 12.84
C LYS A 11 -7.04 29.51 14.06
N ASP A 12 -7.49 28.27 14.25
CA ASP A 12 -6.75 27.34 15.08
C ASP A 12 -5.70 26.72 14.15
N SER A 13 -4.57 27.41 14.08
CA SER A 13 -3.34 26.90 13.52
C SER A 13 -2.94 25.65 14.30
N ILE A 14 -3.11 24.48 13.68
CA ILE A 14 -2.47 23.25 14.13
C ILE A 14 -0.96 23.52 14.07
N PRO A 15 -0.21 23.33 15.17
CA PRO A 15 1.25 23.43 15.13
C PRO A 15 1.74 22.38 14.14
N VAL A 16 2.40 22.84 13.08
CA VAL A 16 3.19 21.97 12.20
C VAL A 16 4.38 21.54 13.05
N GLU A 17 4.25 20.40 13.71
CA GLU A 17 5.39 19.67 14.25
C GLU A 17 6.37 19.47 13.09
N ASN A 18 7.60 19.92 13.28
CA ASN A 18 8.69 19.76 12.34
C ASN A 18 8.78 18.29 11.93
N ILE A 19 8.30 17.97 10.73
CA ILE A 19 8.72 16.77 10.03
C ILE A 19 10.19 17.04 9.74
N GLU A 20 11.08 16.46 10.54
CA GLU A 20 12.49 16.38 10.18
C GLU A 20 12.56 15.73 8.80
N GLU A 21 12.82 16.56 7.79
CA GLU A 21 13.21 16.10 6.47
C GLU A 21 14.48 15.29 6.67
N ASN A 22 14.31 13.98 6.76
CA ASN A 22 15.41 13.04 6.71
C ASN A 22 15.94 13.10 5.26
N GLU A 23 16.77 14.10 4.97
CA GLU A 23 17.56 14.20 3.76
C GLU A 23 18.50 12.98 3.72
N GLN A 24 17.96 11.84 3.29
CA GLN A 24 18.78 10.72 2.83
C GLN A 24 19.57 11.24 1.64
N THR A 25 20.80 11.67 1.91
CA THR A 25 21.77 12.00 0.89
C THR A 25 21.87 10.80 -0.05
N ASN A 26 21.28 10.92 -1.24
CA ASN A 26 21.43 9.96 -2.33
C ASN A 26 22.90 9.98 -2.76
N LYS A 27 23.75 9.23 -2.04
CA LYS A 27 25.09 8.91 -2.52
C LYS A 27 24.91 8.22 -3.86
N LYS A 28 25.36 8.86 -4.95
CA LYS A 28 25.36 8.26 -6.30
C LYS A 28 26.06 6.91 -6.22
N GLN A 29 25.28 5.82 -6.24
CA GLN A 29 25.84 4.48 -6.33
C GLN A 29 26.60 4.37 -7.65
N LYS A 30 27.80 3.80 -7.59
CA LYS A 30 28.61 3.53 -8.78
C LYS A 30 27.89 2.45 -9.60
N ASN A 31 27.44 2.79 -10.80
CA ASN A 31 26.77 1.83 -11.70
C ASN A 31 27.68 0.63 -11.96
N ASN A 32 27.33 -0.54 -11.41
CA ASN A 32 27.97 -1.80 -11.73
C ASN A 32 27.17 -2.44 -12.88
N ASN A 33 27.80 -2.62 -14.05
CA ASN A 33 27.15 -3.15 -15.25
C ASN A 33 26.40 -4.46 -14.98
N LYS A 34 26.95 -5.33 -14.11
CA LYS A 34 26.31 -6.60 -13.70
C LYS A 34 24.98 -6.41 -12.99
N THR A 35 24.85 -5.37 -12.17
CA THR A 35 23.60 -5.07 -11.45
C THR A 35 22.53 -4.55 -12.42
N ILE A 36 22.93 -3.72 -13.39
CA ILE A 36 22.03 -3.20 -14.43
C ILE A 36 21.54 -4.34 -15.33
N GLU A 37 22.45 -5.21 -15.78
CA GLU A 37 22.12 -6.41 -16.56
C GLU A 37 21.12 -7.31 -15.82
N ALA A 38 21.34 -7.56 -14.52
CA ALA A 38 20.44 -8.36 -13.70
C ALA A 38 19.02 -7.76 -13.60
N TYR A 39 18.86 -6.43 -13.58
CA TYR A 39 17.54 -5.79 -13.60
C TYR A 39 16.87 -5.84 -14.98
N ILE A 40 17.65 -5.67 -16.05
CA ILE A 40 17.14 -5.75 -17.44
C ILE A 40 16.59 -7.15 -17.73
N GLU A 41 17.25 -8.19 -17.25
CA GLU A 41 16.84 -9.58 -17.44
C GLU A 41 15.70 -10.02 -16.50
N MET A 42 15.35 -9.17 -15.52
CA MET A 42 14.37 -9.54 -14.50
C MET A 42 12.94 -9.49 -15.04
N LYS A 43 12.18 -10.55 -14.81
CA LYS A 43 10.75 -10.56 -15.14
C LYS A 43 10.02 -9.46 -14.34
N PRO A 44 9.01 -8.77 -14.91
CA PRO A 44 8.34 -7.64 -14.27
C PRO A 44 7.85 -7.91 -12.84
N PHE A 45 7.28 -9.09 -12.58
CA PHE A 45 6.80 -9.45 -11.25
C PHE A 45 7.93 -9.59 -10.22
N LYS A 46 9.10 -10.09 -10.66
CA LYS A 46 10.27 -10.27 -9.80
C LYS A 46 10.91 -8.92 -9.51
N LEU A 47 10.94 -8.02 -10.51
CA LEU A 47 11.40 -6.66 -10.34
C LEU A 47 10.54 -5.88 -9.34
N SER A 48 9.21 -5.96 -9.46
CA SER A 48 8.30 -5.32 -8.50
C SER A 48 8.52 -5.81 -7.07
N SER A 49 8.70 -7.13 -6.90
CA SER A 49 8.95 -7.73 -5.58
C SER A 49 10.28 -7.25 -4.98
N GLU A 50 11.32 -7.13 -5.82
CA GLU A 50 12.64 -6.65 -5.40
C GLU A 50 12.62 -5.17 -5.00
N VAL A 51 11.90 -4.35 -5.77
CA VAL A 51 11.71 -2.93 -5.47
C VAL A 51 10.94 -2.76 -4.16
N ASP A 52 9.82 -3.48 -3.99
CA ASP A 52 9.03 -3.43 -2.76
C ASP A 52 9.86 -3.86 -1.56
N ARG A 53 10.61 -4.96 -1.68
CA ARG A 53 11.53 -5.43 -0.64
C ARG A 53 12.49 -4.32 -0.23
N TYR A 54 13.26 -3.78 -1.19
CA TYR A 54 14.24 -2.72 -0.94
C TYR A 54 13.61 -1.46 -0.31
N ALA A 55 12.42 -1.07 -0.77
CA ALA A 55 11.69 0.05 -0.21
C ALA A 55 11.31 -0.20 1.25
N TYR A 56 10.83 -1.40 1.59
CA TYR A 56 10.54 -1.77 2.97
C TYR A 56 11.79 -1.81 3.85
N GLU A 57 12.93 -2.29 3.34
CA GLU A 57 14.17 -2.30 4.13
C GLU A 57 14.71 -0.91 4.39
N THR A 58 14.57 -0.02 3.40
CA THR A 58 15.00 1.36 3.51
C THR A 58 14.11 2.15 4.49
N ALA A 59 12.80 1.92 4.46
CA ALA A 59 11.84 2.61 5.33
C ALA A 59 11.81 2.02 6.76
N PHE A 60 11.97 0.71 6.89
CA PHE A 60 11.94 -0.04 8.15
C PHE A 60 13.16 -0.98 8.22
N PRO A 61 14.33 -0.46 8.64
CA PRO A 61 15.56 -1.26 8.72
C PRO A 61 15.40 -2.47 9.64
N GLU A 62 14.71 -2.29 10.77
CA GLU A 62 14.43 -3.34 11.74
C GLU A 62 13.39 -4.34 11.20
N ALA A 63 13.79 -5.61 11.08
CA ALA A 63 12.95 -6.66 10.51
C ALA A 63 11.62 -6.85 11.27
N LYS A 64 11.63 -6.68 12.60
CA LYS A 64 10.40 -6.76 13.42
C LYS A 64 9.43 -5.61 13.12
N GLU A 65 9.93 -4.40 12.97
CA GLU A 65 9.11 -3.22 12.65
C GLU A 65 8.54 -3.34 11.24
N ARG A 66 9.39 -3.78 10.29
CA ARG A 66 9.00 -4.07 8.91
C ARG A 66 7.88 -5.10 8.85
N LEU A 67 8.02 -6.21 9.56
CA LEU A 67 7.00 -7.26 9.63
C LEU A 67 5.68 -6.72 10.21
N ASN A 68 5.75 -5.91 11.27
CA ASN A 68 4.57 -5.29 11.85
C ASN A 68 3.86 -4.34 10.87
N PHE A 69 4.62 -3.49 10.17
CA PHE A 69 4.08 -2.62 9.14
C PHE A 69 3.41 -3.42 8.02
N MET A 70 4.07 -4.44 7.49
CA MET A 70 3.53 -5.26 6.41
C MET A 70 2.24 -5.98 6.81
N ARG A 71 2.14 -6.46 8.06
CA ARG A 71 0.91 -7.06 8.61
C ARG A 71 -0.22 -6.03 8.72
N ASN A 72 0.07 -4.81 9.16
CA ASN A 72 -0.91 -3.73 9.20
C ASN A 72 -1.39 -3.34 7.80
N LEU A 73 -0.46 -3.26 6.84
CA LEU A 73 -0.77 -2.99 5.44
C LEU A 73 -1.61 -4.10 4.81
N LEU A 74 -1.34 -5.37 5.15
CA LEU A 74 -2.16 -6.51 4.75
C LEU A 74 -3.60 -6.40 5.29
N THR A 75 -3.74 -6.04 6.57
CA THR A 75 -5.05 -5.79 7.19
C THR A 75 -5.79 -4.67 6.47
N TYR A 76 -5.11 -3.57 6.15
CA TYR A 76 -5.69 -2.45 5.39
C TYR A 76 -6.24 -2.91 4.03
N TYR A 77 -5.43 -3.57 3.20
CA TYR A 77 -5.89 -4.00 1.88
C TYR A 77 -7.01 -5.02 1.97
N THR A 78 -6.98 -5.91 2.96
CA THR A 78 -8.07 -6.87 3.20
C THR A 78 -9.38 -6.14 3.53
N ALA A 79 -9.33 -5.16 4.43
CA ALA A 79 -10.50 -4.33 4.75
C ALA A 79 -10.98 -3.51 3.55
N HIS A 80 -10.05 -3.02 2.72
CA HIS A 80 -10.36 -2.29 1.50
C HIS A 80 -11.12 -3.15 0.48
N VAL A 81 -10.65 -4.37 0.19
CA VAL A 81 -11.35 -5.32 -0.69
C VAL A 81 -12.75 -5.64 -0.13
N ASN A 82 -12.86 -5.94 1.16
CA ASN A 82 -14.15 -6.21 1.79
C ASN A 82 -15.12 -5.02 1.64
N LYS A 83 -14.61 -3.78 1.70
CA LYS A 83 -15.46 -2.60 1.51
C LYS A 83 -15.91 -2.45 0.05
N LEU A 84 -15.04 -2.73 -0.93
CA LEU A 84 -15.38 -2.74 -2.35
C LEU A 84 -16.45 -3.81 -2.65
N ASP A 85 -16.29 -5.01 -2.11
CA ASP A 85 -17.25 -6.11 -2.26
C ASP A 85 -18.62 -5.73 -1.66
N ASN A 86 -18.61 -5.08 -0.49
CA ASN A 86 -19.84 -4.57 0.13
C ASN A 86 -20.55 -3.54 -0.76
N ILE A 87 -19.81 -2.61 -1.37
CA ILE A 87 -20.39 -1.64 -2.31
C ILE A 87 -20.96 -2.35 -3.54
N GLU A 88 -20.25 -3.34 -4.07
CA GLU A 88 -20.74 -4.13 -5.20
C GLU A 88 -22.04 -4.88 -4.86
N ASN A 89 -22.13 -5.46 -3.66
CA ASN A 89 -23.30 -6.21 -3.21
C ASN A 89 -24.55 -5.34 -3.07
N LEU A 90 -24.41 -4.03 -2.85
CA LEU A 90 -25.51 -3.07 -2.84
C LEU A 90 -26.04 -2.76 -4.25
N MET A 91 -25.30 -3.11 -5.31
CA MET A 91 -25.73 -2.84 -6.68
C MET A 91 -26.89 -3.74 -7.09
N LEU A 92 -27.82 -3.16 -7.85
CA LEU A 92 -29.03 -3.85 -8.29
C LEU A 92 -28.71 -5.04 -9.19
N LYS A 93 -29.24 -6.21 -8.83
CA LYS A 93 -29.08 -7.45 -9.61
C LYS A 93 -30.15 -7.61 -10.71
N LYS A 94 -31.30 -6.93 -10.58
CA LYS A 94 -32.44 -7.05 -11.50
C LYS A 94 -32.26 -6.17 -12.73
N ARG A 95 -32.11 -6.79 -13.91
CA ARG A 95 -31.95 -6.09 -15.21
C ARG A 95 -33.09 -5.13 -15.56
N LYS A 96 -34.30 -5.39 -15.08
CA LYS A 96 -35.49 -4.54 -15.32
C LYS A 96 -35.47 -3.23 -14.54
N HIS A 97 -34.60 -3.07 -13.54
CA HIS A 97 -34.53 -1.82 -12.78
C HIS A 97 -33.82 -0.75 -13.62
N HIS A 98 -34.37 0.46 -13.65
CA HIS A 98 -33.84 1.58 -14.44
C HIS A 98 -32.38 2.00 -14.10
N LEU A 99 -31.84 1.58 -12.95
CA LEU A 99 -30.49 1.89 -12.51
C LEU A 99 -29.50 0.74 -12.75
N TYR A 100 -29.98 -0.42 -13.23
CA TYR A 100 -29.14 -1.61 -13.40
C TYR A 100 -27.91 -1.34 -14.27
N PHE A 101 -28.12 -0.75 -15.46
CA PHE A 101 -27.01 -0.47 -16.38
C PHE A 101 -26.05 0.58 -15.84
N LYS A 102 -26.56 1.57 -15.08
CA LYS A 102 -25.72 2.57 -14.42
C LYS A 102 -24.84 1.94 -13.34
N GLY A 103 -25.41 1.08 -12.50
CA GLY A 103 -24.65 0.32 -11.48
C GLY A 103 -23.61 -0.62 -12.11
N LYS A 104 -23.98 -1.33 -13.18
CA LYS A 104 -23.04 -2.19 -13.92
C LYS A 104 -21.87 -1.40 -14.51
N ALA A 105 -22.15 -0.26 -15.13
CA ALA A 105 -21.11 0.61 -15.70
C ALA A 105 -20.18 1.17 -14.62
N PHE A 106 -20.73 1.56 -13.46
CA PHE A 106 -19.94 1.99 -12.30
C PHE A 106 -19.02 0.88 -11.79
N LYS A 107 -19.52 -0.36 -11.66
CA LYS A 107 -18.69 -1.51 -11.25
C LYS A 107 -17.49 -1.68 -12.18
N GLU A 108 -17.72 -1.78 -13.49
CA GLU A 108 -16.67 -2.05 -14.47
C GLU A 108 -15.64 -0.91 -14.55
N LYS A 109 -16.10 0.35 -14.48
CA LYS A 109 -15.22 1.52 -14.64
C LYS A 109 -14.51 1.96 -13.36
N THR A 110 -15.13 1.72 -12.19
CA THR A 110 -14.69 2.33 -10.93
C THR A 110 -14.26 1.32 -9.89
N LEU A 111 -14.94 0.18 -9.76
CA LEU A 111 -14.64 -0.78 -8.67
C LEU A 111 -13.60 -1.83 -9.08
N LYS A 112 -13.66 -2.31 -10.33
CA LYS A 112 -12.87 -3.45 -10.79
C LYS A 112 -11.36 -3.23 -10.68
N GLY A 113 -10.86 -2.08 -11.14
CA GLY A 113 -9.43 -1.75 -11.08
C GLY A 113 -8.89 -1.75 -9.64
N PRO A 114 -9.45 -0.93 -8.73
CA PRO A 114 -9.07 -0.92 -7.33
C PRO A 114 -9.14 -2.30 -6.66
N GLN A 115 -10.18 -3.09 -6.94
CA GLN A 115 -10.36 -4.42 -6.35
C GLN A 115 -9.27 -5.40 -6.81
N VAL A 116 -8.95 -5.40 -8.10
CA VAL A 116 -7.84 -6.21 -8.66
C VAL A 116 -6.51 -5.77 -8.06
N GLY A 117 -6.23 -4.46 -8.02
CA GLY A 117 -4.99 -3.93 -7.47
C GLY A 117 -4.80 -4.29 -5.99
N ALA A 118 -5.83 -4.11 -5.16
CA ALA A 118 -5.79 -4.47 -3.75
C ALA A 118 -5.63 -5.98 -3.55
N THR A 119 -6.26 -6.81 -4.39
CA THR A 119 -6.10 -8.27 -4.34
C THR A 119 -4.67 -8.72 -4.65
N ILE A 120 -4.04 -8.12 -5.66
CA ILE A 120 -2.63 -8.37 -6.00
C ILE A 120 -1.73 -7.94 -4.83
N ALA A 121 -1.98 -6.76 -4.24
CA ALA A 121 -1.23 -6.29 -3.09
C ALA A 121 -1.32 -7.26 -1.89
N ILE A 122 -2.50 -7.80 -1.60
CA ILE A 122 -2.68 -8.83 -0.56
C ILE A 122 -1.83 -10.08 -0.85
N GLN A 123 -1.83 -10.56 -2.09
CA GLN A 123 -1.07 -11.75 -2.48
C GLN A 123 0.43 -11.53 -2.32
N ASN A 124 0.93 -10.39 -2.79
CA ASN A 124 2.34 -10.03 -2.69
C ASN A 124 2.74 -9.87 -1.21
N LEU A 125 1.96 -9.15 -0.41
CA LEU A 125 2.23 -8.96 1.02
C LEU A 125 2.27 -10.28 1.78
N LYS A 126 1.32 -11.20 1.54
CA LYS A 126 1.32 -12.53 2.17
C LYS A 126 2.61 -13.30 1.86
N LYS A 127 3.08 -13.22 0.61
CA LYS A 127 4.32 -13.88 0.20
C LYS A 127 5.52 -13.26 0.91
N SER A 128 5.67 -11.94 0.86
CA SER A 128 6.81 -11.24 1.46
C SER A 128 6.83 -11.34 2.99
N ILE A 129 5.66 -11.33 3.64
CA ILE A 129 5.54 -11.59 5.10
C ILE A 129 6.08 -12.97 5.42
N LYS A 130 5.66 -14.00 4.67
CA LYS A 130 6.11 -15.38 4.90
C LYS A 130 7.62 -15.53 4.70
N GLU A 131 8.18 -14.87 3.68
CA GLU A 131 9.62 -14.86 3.43
C GLU A 131 10.37 -14.25 4.61
N LEU A 132 9.94 -13.08 5.08
CA LEU A 132 10.55 -12.39 6.23
C LEU A 132 10.41 -13.17 7.55
N GLU A 133 9.27 -13.83 7.77
CA GLU A 133 9.06 -14.72 8.92
C GLU A 133 10.05 -15.89 8.91
N ASN A 134 10.22 -16.55 7.76
CA ASN A 134 11.19 -17.65 7.63
C ASN A 134 12.64 -17.18 7.84
N GLU A 135 12.98 -16.00 7.33
CA GLU A 135 14.31 -15.40 7.55
C GLU A 135 14.55 -15.19 9.03
N LEU A 136 13.62 -14.54 9.74
CA LEU A 136 13.70 -14.32 11.18
C LEU A 136 13.83 -15.64 11.96
N ASP A 137 13.02 -16.65 11.64
CA ASP A 137 13.07 -17.96 12.30
C ASP A 137 14.41 -18.68 12.07
N SER A 138 15.00 -18.54 10.86
CA SER A 138 16.29 -19.15 10.54
C SER A 138 17.45 -18.58 11.37
N TYR A 139 17.41 -17.28 11.70
CA TYR A 139 18.41 -16.64 12.57
C TYR A 139 18.35 -17.18 14.01
N TYR A 140 17.15 -17.48 14.54
CA TYR A 140 17.03 -18.04 15.89
C TYR A 140 17.53 -19.48 16.00
N VAL A 141 17.55 -20.25 14.90
CA VAL A 141 18.09 -21.62 14.89
C VAL A 141 19.62 -21.64 14.79
N SER A 142 20.24 -20.63 14.17
CA SER A 142 21.70 -20.51 14.06
C SER A 142 22.36 -19.98 15.33
N ASP A 143 21.69 -19.13 16.11
CA ASP A 143 22.25 -18.55 17.35
C ASP A 143 22.19 -19.49 18.57
N ASN A 144 21.56 -20.65 18.44
CA ASN A 144 21.42 -21.67 19.49
C ASN A 144 22.23 -22.96 19.22
N LYS A 145 23.25 -22.89 18.36
CA LYS A 145 24.22 -23.97 18.12
C LYS A 145 25.63 -23.53 18.49
#